data_AF-A0A3A0CZ89-F1
#
_entry.id   AF-A0A3A0CZ89-F1
#
_cell.length_a   1.000
_cell.length_b   1.000
_cell.length_c   1.000
_cell.angle_alpha   90.00
_cell.angle_beta   90.00
_cell.angle_gamma   90.00
#
_symmetry.space_group_name_H-M   'P 1'
#
loop_
_entity.id
_entity.type
_entity.pdbx_description
1 polymer ?
#
loop_
_entity_poly.entity_id
_entity_poly.type
_entity_poly.pdbx_seq_one_letter_code
_entity_poly.pdbx_strand_id
1 'polypeptide(L)'
;MHEIAIAKAIVEGACAEAHRLGLAAIQRIRCRVGVLRQIDSDLLRDAFEMACSESACDGATLEVVAAPMTARCPTCGTGFDITGWDWSCPRCGAEGLDLRGGDELEIVSIMPDFSVSRANQGEHRHQAGHSAGRPIRSLVRNQQGRVARDE
;
A
#
# COMPACT_ATOMS: atom_id res chain seq x y z
N MET A 1 -7.76 0.59 -22.07
CA MET A 1 -6.77 1.19 -21.16
C MET A 1 -6.30 0.07 -20.24
N HIS A 2 -5.14 -0.54 -20.49
CA HIS A 2 -4.70 -1.77 -19.80
C HIS A 2 -3.97 -1.43 -18.48
N GLU A 3 -3.38 -0.24 -18.44
CA GLU A 3 -2.62 0.35 -17.33
C GLU A 3 -3.52 0.72 -16.16
N ILE A 4 -4.76 1.17 -16.40
CA ILE A 4 -5.71 1.47 -15.31
C ILE A 4 -6.11 0.21 -14.52
N ALA A 5 -6.23 -0.93 -15.18
CA ALA A 5 -6.52 -2.19 -14.49
C ALA A 5 -5.33 -2.63 -13.62
N ILE A 6 -4.10 -2.43 -14.12
CA ILE A 6 -2.87 -2.73 -13.38
C ILE A 6 -2.71 -1.78 -12.19
N ALA A 7 -2.91 -0.49 -12.41
CA ALA A 7 -2.87 0.53 -11.37
C ALA A 7 -3.83 0.20 -10.22
N LYS A 8 -5.08 -0.17 -10.54
CA LYS A 8 -6.07 -0.61 -9.54
C LYS A 8 -5.58 -1.82 -8.76
N ALA A 9 -5.04 -2.84 -9.43
CA ALA A 9 -4.49 -4.03 -8.76
C ALA A 9 -3.31 -3.68 -7.84
N ILE A 10 -2.44 -2.74 -8.22
CA ILE A 10 -1.35 -2.23 -7.38
C ILE A 10 -1.92 -1.53 -6.14
N VAL A 11 -2.89 -0.62 -6.30
CA VAL A 11 -3.52 0.12 -5.19
C VAL A 11 -4.21 -0.85 -4.22
N GLU A 12 -4.96 -1.81 -4.74
CA GLU A 12 -5.64 -2.84 -3.94
C GLU A 12 -4.64 -3.65 -3.11
N GLY A 13 -3.57 -4.14 -3.75
CA GLY A 13 -2.51 -4.90 -3.07
C GLY A 13 -1.80 -4.07 -1.99
N ALA A 14 -1.48 -2.82 -2.29
CA ALA A 14 -0.83 -1.92 -1.33
C ALA A 14 -1.74 -1.55 -0.16
N CYS A 15 -3.04 -1.33 -0.40
CA CYS A 15 -4.01 -1.06 0.67
C CYS A 15 -4.20 -2.28 1.57
N ALA A 16 -4.24 -3.49 1.00
CA ALA A 16 -4.29 -4.72 1.78
C ALA A 16 -3.06 -4.87 2.70
N GLU A 17 -1.88 -4.54 2.19
CA GLU A 17 -0.64 -4.59 2.98
C GLU A 17 -0.57 -3.49 4.04
N ALA A 18 -0.98 -2.26 3.72
CA ALA A 18 -1.09 -1.18 4.69
C ALA A 18 -2.04 -1.54 5.84
N HIS A 19 -3.20 -2.12 5.52
CA HIS A 19 -4.13 -2.61 6.53
C HIS A 19 -3.50 -3.68 7.42
N ARG A 20 -2.79 -4.66 6.84
CA ARG A 20 -2.07 -5.70 7.58
C ARG A 20 -1.01 -5.12 8.54
N LEU A 21 -0.37 -4.03 8.15
CA LEU A 21 0.67 -3.35 8.92
C LEU A 21 0.15 -2.24 9.84
N GLY A 22 -1.16 -1.95 9.84
CA GLY A 22 -1.76 -0.87 10.62
C GLY A 22 -1.34 0.54 10.16
N LEU A 23 -1.01 0.69 8.87
CA LEU A 23 -0.62 1.97 8.28
C LEU A 23 -1.88 2.73 7.83
N ALA A 24 -1.98 3.99 8.25
CA ALA A 24 -3.10 4.85 7.85
C ALA A 24 -2.91 5.44 6.44
N ALA A 25 -1.66 5.63 6.00
CA ALA A 25 -1.33 6.24 4.71
C ALA A 25 0.01 5.72 4.19
N ILE A 26 0.13 5.66 2.86
CA ILE A 26 1.33 5.29 2.12
C ILE A 26 1.84 6.52 1.39
N GLN A 27 3.13 6.81 1.52
CA GLN A 27 3.78 7.91 0.78
C GLN A 27 4.29 7.45 -0.59
N ARG A 28 4.75 6.19 -0.69
CA ARG A 28 5.39 5.66 -1.90
C ARG A 28 5.22 4.17 -2.02
N ILE A 29 5.01 3.72 -3.26
CA ILE A 29 5.02 2.32 -3.66
C ILE A 29 6.13 2.14 -4.67
N ARG A 30 6.90 1.07 -4.49
CA ARG A 30 7.89 0.64 -5.48
C ARG A 30 7.40 -0.65 -6.12
N CYS A 31 7.21 -0.62 -7.44
CA CYS A 31 6.82 -1.78 -8.22
C CYS A 31 7.94 -2.20 -9.16
N ARG A 32 8.20 -3.51 -9.20
CA ARG A 32 9.06 -4.13 -10.20
C ARG A 32 8.21 -4.60 -11.36
N VAL A 33 8.50 -4.10 -12.56
CA VAL A 33 7.73 -4.34 -13.78
C VAL A 33 8.65 -4.90 -14.85
N GLY A 34 8.38 -6.12 -15.27
CA GLY A 34 9.14 -6.83 -16.29
C GLY A 34 8.89 -6.29 -17.70
N VAL A 35 9.96 -6.20 -18.49
CA VAL A 35 9.94 -5.66 -19.86
C VAL A 35 9.03 -6.42 -20.83
N LEU A 36 8.75 -7.71 -20.58
CA LEU A 36 7.83 -8.52 -21.40
C LEU A 36 6.36 -8.11 -21.22
N ARG A 37 6.02 -7.39 -20.14
CA ARG A 37 4.64 -6.89 -19.98
C ARG A 37 4.30 -5.73 -20.91
N GLN A 38 5.29 -5.09 -21.52
CA GLN A 38 5.10 -3.95 -22.42
C GLN A 38 4.24 -2.83 -21.82
N ILE A 39 4.33 -2.65 -20.49
CA ILE A 39 3.62 -1.59 -19.78
C ILE A 39 4.38 -0.27 -20.00
N ASP A 40 3.65 0.74 -20.45
CA ASP A 40 4.16 2.12 -20.46
C ASP A 40 4.19 2.65 -19.02
N SER A 41 5.38 3.03 -18.56
CA SER A 41 5.57 3.45 -17.17
C SER A 41 4.99 4.83 -16.86
N ASP A 42 4.92 5.72 -17.84
CA ASP A 42 4.32 7.05 -17.65
C ASP A 42 2.80 6.91 -17.59
N LEU A 43 2.20 6.15 -18.51
CA LEU A 43 0.76 5.86 -18.47
C LEU A 43 0.36 5.09 -17.21
N LEU A 44 1.23 4.19 -16.70
CA LEU A 44 0.98 3.50 -15.44
C LEU A 44 1.00 4.47 -14.25
N ARG A 45 1.90 5.46 -14.24
CA ARG A 45 1.95 6.49 -13.18
C ARG A 45 0.69 7.37 -13.20
N ASP A 46 0.27 7.82 -14.38
CA ASP A 46 -0.95 8.61 -14.53
C ASP A 46 -2.19 7.79 -14.09
N ALA A 47 -2.25 6.53 -14.53
CA ALA A 47 -3.31 5.62 -14.14
C ALA A 47 -3.32 5.31 -12.64
N PHE A 48 -2.14 5.22 -12.03
CA PHE A 48 -1.97 5.03 -10.59
C PHE A 48 -2.51 6.23 -9.80
N GLU A 49 -2.17 7.46 -10.20
CA GLU A 49 -2.69 8.67 -9.56
C GLU A 49 -4.22 8.70 -9.58
N MET A 50 -4.83 8.37 -10.72
CA MET A 50 -6.29 8.27 -10.84
C MET A 50 -6.89 7.15 -9.96
N ALA A 51 -6.18 6.03 -9.79
CA ALA A 51 -6.66 4.89 -9.01
C ALA A 51 -6.50 5.06 -7.49
N CYS A 52 -5.67 6.02 -7.03
CA CYS A 52 -5.38 6.23 -5.62
C CYS A 52 -6.48 6.94 -4.84
N SER A 53 -7.40 7.64 -5.52
CA SER A 53 -8.47 8.40 -4.89
C SER A 53 -9.25 7.55 -3.88
N GLU A 54 -9.55 8.14 -2.71
CA GLU A 54 -10.31 7.48 -1.62
C GLU A 54 -9.65 6.19 -1.08
N SER A 55 -8.31 6.13 -1.06
CA SER A 55 -7.56 4.97 -0.55
C SER A 55 -6.39 5.38 0.38
N ALA A 56 -5.76 4.40 1.03
CA ALA A 56 -4.52 4.65 1.80
C ALA A 56 -3.34 5.09 0.92
N CYS A 57 -3.48 5.01 -0.41
CA CYS A 57 -2.50 5.47 -1.39
C CYS A 57 -2.80 6.88 -1.91
N ASP A 58 -3.81 7.59 -1.40
CA ASP A 58 -4.13 8.95 -1.84
C ASP A 58 -2.91 9.88 -1.66
N GLY A 59 -2.49 10.55 -2.72
CA GLY A 59 -1.26 11.35 -2.78
C GLY A 59 0.06 10.55 -2.79
N ALA A 60 0.02 9.21 -2.85
CA ALA A 60 1.23 8.39 -2.95
C ALA A 60 1.89 8.51 -4.32
N THR A 61 3.19 8.25 -4.36
CA THR A 61 3.95 8.14 -5.62
C THR A 61 4.24 6.69 -6.00
N LEU A 62 4.23 6.39 -7.30
CA LEU A 62 4.62 5.09 -7.83
C LEU A 62 6.01 5.15 -8.48
N GLU A 63 6.98 4.46 -7.89
CA GLU A 63 8.28 4.19 -8.48
C GLU A 63 8.22 2.87 -9.27
N VAL A 64 8.49 2.91 -10.57
CA VAL A 64 8.54 1.73 -11.42
C VAL A 64 10.00 1.36 -11.69
N VAL A 65 10.38 0.14 -11.34
CA VAL A 65 11.70 -0.43 -11.61
C VAL A 65 11.55 -1.50 -12.69
N ALA A 66 12.24 -1.33 -13.81
CA ALA A 66 12.23 -2.32 -14.88
C ALA A 66 12.93 -3.61 -14.42
N ALA A 67 12.29 -4.76 -14.62
CA ALA A 67 12.93 -6.06 -14.52
C ALA A 67 13.36 -6.54 -15.91
N PRO A 68 14.65 -6.88 -16.10
CA PRO A 68 15.16 -7.30 -17.39
C PRO A 68 14.55 -8.64 -17.80
N MET A 69 14.53 -8.89 -19.10
CA MET A 69 14.30 -10.23 -19.61
C MET A 69 15.52 -11.09 -19.29
N THR A 70 15.32 -12.19 -18.57
CA THR A 70 16.41 -13.10 -18.22
C THR A 70 16.13 -14.49 -18.74
N ALA A 71 17.18 -15.23 -19.07
CA ALA A 71 17.08 -16.59 -19.54
C ALA A 71 18.15 -17.47 -18.91
N ARG A 72 17.88 -18.77 -18.97
CA ARG A 72 18.84 -19.83 -18.67
C ARG A 72 19.07 -20.68 -19.90
N CYS A 73 20.34 -20.95 -20.22
CA CYS A 73 20.67 -21.86 -21.30
C CYS A 73 20.36 -23.31 -20.89
N PRO A 74 19.54 -24.06 -21.65
CA PRO A 74 19.25 -25.46 -21.35
C PRO A 74 20.46 -26.37 -21.57
N THR A 75 21.40 -25.98 -22.45
CA THR A 75 22.58 -26.78 -22.79
C THR A 75 23.71 -26.64 -21.76
N CYS A 76 24.09 -25.41 -21.38
CA CYS A 76 25.24 -25.17 -20.50
C CYS A 76 24.87 -24.63 -19.11
N GLY A 77 23.60 -24.33 -18.87
CA GLY A 77 23.07 -23.87 -17.58
C GLY A 77 23.36 -22.41 -17.22
N THR A 78 24.04 -21.65 -18.09
CA THR A 78 24.36 -20.24 -17.86
C THR A 78 23.08 -19.39 -17.85
N GLY A 79 22.90 -18.61 -16.78
CA GLY A 79 21.90 -17.55 -16.70
C GLY A 79 22.44 -16.24 -17.25
N PHE A 80 21.63 -15.49 -17.99
CA PHE A 80 22.02 -14.21 -18.58
C PHE A 80 20.80 -13.34 -18.91
N ASP A 81 21.03 -12.05 -19.03
CA ASP A 81 20.03 -11.08 -19.46
C ASP A 81 19.96 -11.06 -20.98
N ILE A 82 18.74 -11.07 -21.52
CA ILE A 82 18.50 -10.89 -22.95
C ILE A 82 18.40 -9.40 -23.22
N THR A 83 19.32 -8.91 -24.04
CA THR A 83 19.33 -7.52 -24.48
C THR A 83 19.24 -7.46 -26.01
N GLY A 84 18.38 -6.59 -26.53
CA GLY A 84 18.16 -6.49 -27.97
C GLY A 84 17.48 -7.74 -28.55
N TRP A 85 18.04 -8.27 -29.64
CA TRP A 85 17.45 -9.34 -30.44
C TRP A 85 18.31 -10.60 -30.53
N ASP A 86 19.35 -10.72 -29.71
CA ASP A 86 20.19 -11.93 -29.66
C ASP A 86 19.60 -12.94 -28.68
N TRP A 87 19.14 -14.07 -29.22
CA TRP A 87 18.51 -15.17 -28.48
C TRP A 87 19.46 -16.37 -28.31
N SER A 88 20.75 -16.19 -28.57
CA SER A 88 21.74 -17.25 -28.39
C SER A 88 22.40 -17.16 -27.01
N CYS A 89 22.81 -18.31 -26.47
CA CYS A 89 23.57 -18.32 -25.22
C CYS A 89 24.95 -17.66 -25.43
N PRO A 90 25.33 -16.64 -24.64
CA PRO A 90 26.61 -15.93 -24.80
C PRO A 90 27.83 -16.79 -24.44
N ARG A 91 27.62 -17.94 -23.78
CA ARG A 91 28.70 -18.86 -23.38
C ARG A 91 28.96 -19.97 -24.38
N CYS A 92 27.93 -20.63 -24.88
CA CYS A 92 28.09 -21.83 -25.73
C CYS A 92 27.44 -21.70 -27.12
N GLY A 93 26.81 -20.57 -27.43
CA GLY A 93 26.16 -20.33 -28.72
C GLY A 93 24.88 -21.13 -28.98
N ALA A 94 24.40 -21.91 -28.00
CA ALA A 94 23.20 -22.71 -28.15
C ALA A 94 21.96 -21.83 -28.31
N GLU A 95 21.07 -22.24 -29.21
CA GLU A 95 19.72 -21.68 -29.39
C GLU A 95 18.73 -22.38 -28.46
N GLY A 96 17.55 -21.77 -28.29
CA GLY A 96 16.51 -22.27 -27.40
C GLY A 96 16.79 -21.82 -25.97
N LEU A 97 16.14 -20.73 -25.56
CA LEU A 97 16.30 -20.15 -24.23
C LEU A 97 15.11 -20.48 -23.34
N ASP A 98 15.40 -20.79 -22.09
CA ASP A 98 14.40 -20.96 -21.05
C ASP A 98 14.27 -19.63 -20.30
N LEU A 99 13.22 -18.87 -20.61
CA LEU A 99 12.95 -17.56 -20.02
C LEU A 99 12.66 -17.68 -18.52
N ARG A 100 13.34 -16.87 -17.72
CA ARG A 100 13.30 -16.90 -16.24
C ARG A 100 12.92 -15.58 -15.59
N GLY A 101 12.73 -14.52 -16.38
CA GLY A 101 12.28 -13.23 -15.87
C GLY A 101 11.97 -12.26 -17.01
N GLY A 102 11.50 -11.07 -16.63
CA GLY A 102 10.97 -10.07 -17.54
C GLY A 102 9.45 -10.04 -17.55
N ASP A 103 8.76 -10.93 -16.84
CA ASP A 103 7.31 -10.96 -16.66
C ASP A 103 6.91 -10.72 -15.19
N GLU A 104 7.58 -9.80 -14.50
CA GLU A 104 7.27 -9.41 -13.10
C GLU A 104 6.33 -8.20 -12.97
N LEU A 105 5.38 -8.27 -12.05
CA LEU A 105 4.49 -7.19 -11.67
C LEU A 105 4.28 -7.37 -10.17
N GLU A 106 5.18 -6.75 -9.41
CA GLU A 106 5.35 -7.04 -8.00
C GLU A 106 5.54 -5.74 -7.24
N ILE A 107 4.81 -5.57 -6.14
CA ILE A 107 5.08 -4.54 -5.15
C ILE A 107 6.30 -4.98 -4.35
N VAL A 108 7.42 -4.28 -4.54
CA VAL A 108 8.70 -4.56 -3.87
C VAL A 108 8.72 -3.95 -2.47
N SER A 109 8.13 -2.76 -2.30
CA SER A 109 8.09 -2.08 -1.02
C SER A 109 6.99 -1.02 -0.99
N ILE A 110 6.45 -0.81 0.21
CA ILE A 110 5.62 0.35 0.52
C ILE A 110 6.31 1.19 1.60
N MET A 111 6.26 2.52 1.46
CA MET A 111 6.75 3.44 2.49
C MET A 111 5.56 4.11 3.18
N PRO A 112 5.43 4.00 4.51
CA PRO A 112 4.40 4.72 5.25
C PRO A 112 4.55 6.24 5.12
N ASP A 113 3.44 6.96 5.17
CA ASP A 113 3.48 8.40 5.45
C ASP A 113 3.42 8.66 6.96
N PHE A 114 4.51 9.19 7.51
CA PHE A 114 4.62 9.53 8.93
C PHE A 114 4.07 10.93 9.28
N SER A 115 3.65 11.72 8.27
CA SER A 115 3.08 13.05 8.49
C SER A 115 1.72 12.99 9.23
N VAL A 116 0.96 11.92 9.00
CA VAL A 116 -0.42 11.73 9.49
C VAL A 116 -0.48 11.38 10.99
N SER A 117 0.62 10.93 11.60
CA SER A 117 0.67 10.51 13.02
C SER A 117 0.63 11.68 14.03
N ARG A 118 0.95 12.92 13.61
CA ARG A 118 1.05 14.06 14.53
C ARG A 118 -0.27 14.80 14.78
N ALA A 119 -1.32 14.54 13.99
CA ALA A 119 -2.56 15.30 14.08
C ALA A 119 -3.46 14.92 15.28
N ASN A 120 -3.25 13.75 15.90
CA ASN A 120 -4.16 13.23 16.94
C ASN A 120 -3.62 13.28 18.38
N GLN A 121 -2.51 13.99 18.64
CA GLN A 121 -1.94 14.14 20.00
C GLN A 121 -2.29 15.50 20.67
N GLY A 122 -3.29 16.23 20.15
CA GLY A 122 -3.58 17.62 20.53
C GLY A 122 -4.82 17.89 21.40
N GLU A 123 -5.65 16.91 21.75
CA GLU A 123 -6.95 17.16 22.42
C GLU A 123 -7.14 16.50 23.79
N HIS A 124 -6.06 16.16 24.49
CA HIS A 124 -6.10 15.87 25.92
C HIS A 124 -5.44 16.99 26.73
N ARG A 125 -6.04 18.20 26.71
CA ARG A 125 -5.75 19.24 27.70
C ARG A 125 -6.76 19.16 28.84
N HIS A 126 -6.30 18.52 29.91
CA HIS A 126 -6.84 18.49 31.28
C HIS A 126 -7.92 19.53 31.62
N GLN A 127 -9.16 19.08 31.83
CA GLN A 127 -10.08 19.72 32.77
C GLN A 127 -9.66 19.33 34.19
N ALA A 128 -8.75 20.11 34.77
CA ALA A 128 -8.49 20.11 36.20
C ALA A 128 -9.49 21.06 36.87
N GLY A 129 -10.31 20.50 37.77
CA GLY A 129 -11.40 21.19 38.44
C GLY A 129 -10.98 22.40 39.27
N HIS A 130 -11.90 23.35 39.39
CA HIS A 130 -11.97 24.30 40.49
C HIS A 130 -13.40 24.26 41.03
N SER A 131 -13.62 23.42 42.05
CA SER A 131 -14.80 23.46 42.90
C SER A 131 -14.46 24.22 44.18
N ALA A 132 -14.99 25.44 44.30
CA ALA A 132 -15.13 26.13 45.58
C ALA A 132 -16.61 26.47 45.76
N GLY A 133 -17.24 25.78 46.71
CA GLY A 133 -18.69 25.76 46.89
C GLY A 133 -19.28 26.97 47.61
N ARG A 134 -20.60 27.10 47.50
CA ARG A 134 -21.49 27.67 48.53
C ARG A 134 -22.83 26.92 48.52
N PRO A 135 -23.41 26.59 49.68
CA PRO A 135 -24.71 25.92 49.74
C PRO A 135 -25.83 26.95 49.83
N ILE A 136 -26.94 26.75 49.10
CA ILE A 136 -28.22 27.36 49.48
C ILE A 136 -29.31 26.30 49.40
N ARG A 137 -29.95 26.14 50.57
CA ARG A 137 -31.16 25.40 50.90
C ARG A 137 -32.28 25.56 49.87
N SER A 138 -33.05 24.49 49.69
CA SER A 138 -34.53 24.45 49.82
C SER A 138 -35.02 23.26 49.00
N LEU A 139 -35.45 22.16 49.63
CA LEU A 139 -36.81 21.93 50.15
C LEU A 139 -37.55 20.94 49.24
N VAL A 140 -38.22 20.00 49.91
CA VAL A 140 -39.47 19.33 49.51
C VAL A 140 -39.38 17.94 48.86
N ARG A 141 -39.57 16.97 49.76
CA ARG A 141 -40.51 15.83 49.72
C ARG A 141 -40.26 14.70 48.71
N ASN A 142 -39.62 13.66 49.24
CA ASN A 142 -40.24 12.39 49.65
C ASN A 142 -41.54 12.01 48.91
N GLN A 143 -41.52 10.91 48.14
CA GLN A 143 -42.15 9.63 48.53
C GLN A 143 -42.37 8.70 47.32
N GLN A 144 -42.06 7.41 47.56
CA GLN A 144 -42.71 6.21 47.00
C GLN A 144 -42.47 5.89 45.51
N GLY A 145 -42.12 4.67 45.10
CA GLY A 145 -41.88 3.43 45.82
C GLY A 145 -41.81 2.23 44.88
N ARG A 146 -41.29 1.12 45.44
CA ARG A 146 -41.53 -0.31 45.13
C ARG A 146 -40.98 -0.89 43.80
N VAL A 147 -40.04 -1.85 43.90
CA VAL A 147 -40.20 -3.35 43.82
C VAL A 147 -40.03 -3.80 42.36
N ALA A 148 -38.87 -4.32 41.93
CA ALA A 148 -38.31 -5.68 42.07
C ALA A 148 -39.07 -6.79 41.31
N ARG A 149 -38.26 -7.66 40.66
CA ARG A 149 -38.52 -9.00 40.06
C ARG A 149 -38.77 -9.01 38.56
N ASP A 150 -37.84 -9.54 37.78
CA ASP A 150 -37.54 -10.97 37.47
C ASP A 150 -38.54 -11.52 36.45
N GLU A 151 -38.13 -11.59 35.18
CA GLU A 151 -38.33 -12.70 34.23
C GLU A 151 -37.14 -12.73 33.26
#